data_AF-A0A1J6IVQ6-F1
#
_entry.id   AF-A0A1J6IVQ6-F1
#
_cell.length_a   1.000
_cell.length_b   1.000
_cell.length_c   1.000
_cell.angle_alpha   90.00
_cell.angle_beta   90.00
_cell.angle_gamma   90.00
#
_symmetry.space_group_name_H-M   'P 1'
#
loop_
_entity.id
_entity.type
_entity.pdbx_description
1 polymer ?
#
loop_
_entity_poly.entity_id
_entity_poly.type
_entity_poly.pdbx_seq_one_letter_code
_entity_poly.pdbx_strand_id
1 'polypeptide(L)'
;MRKNYYDFGDGEIAAAIAASAFAIYSLEENAGSQYQTKTRGPVRPAEAAPTKRPPMPNGKMSPAITTITPAANDKIQNEISRGNRKAENKADAWEKAQTAKIRKRHDELLSALLAWENEKKMIAKQQMERRKNQLELAMKRNLQHYKNKLARIDQIAKGARTQAEEKRRYEESIVKEKSNKIRSTGSVSVKCYCF
;
A
#
# COMPACT_ATOMS: atom_id res chain seq x y z
N MET A 1 8.54 -3.01 -25.20
CA MET A 1 8.26 -1.75 -24.49
C MET A 1 7.29 -2.03 -23.35
N ARG A 2 7.73 -2.05 -22.09
CA ARG A 2 6.84 -2.13 -20.92
C ARG A 2 6.69 -0.72 -20.35
N LYS A 3 5.46 -0.23 -20.33
CA LYS A 3 5.08 1.08 -19.78
C LYS A 3 5.28 1.02 -18.27
N ASN A 4 6.21 1.81 -17.75
CA ASN A 4 6.36 2.04 -16.32
C ASN A 4 5.15 2.85 -15.84
N TYR A 5 4.21 2.17 -15.19
CA TYR A 5 3.13 2.80 -14.46
C TYR A 5 3.64 3.11 -13.05
N TYR A 6 3.48 4.37 -12.62
CA TYR A 6 3.85 4.94 -11.31
C TYR A 6 5.30 5.36 -11.11
N ASP A 7 5.68 6.43 -11.82
CA ASP A 7 6.68 7.39 -11.36
C ASP A 7 5.96 8.74 -11.19
N PHE A 8 5.07 8.82 -10.19
CA PHE A 8 4.49 10.10 -9.76
C PHE A 8 5.55 10.77 -8.89
N GLY A 9 6.27 11.72 -9.46
CA GLY A 9 7.23 12.53 -8.73
C GLY A 9 6.55 13.32 -7.62
N ASP A 10 7.27 13.63 -6.55
CA ASP A 10 6.76 14.23 -5.31
C ASP A 10 5.90 15.51 -5.53
N GLY A 11 6.05 16.19 -6.67
CA GLY A 11 5.23 17.34 -7.07
C GLY A 11 3.77 17.01 -7.43
N GLU A 12 3.47 15.83 -7.97
CA GLU A 12 2.10 15.44 -8.34
C GLU A 12 1.29 15.01 -7.12
N ILE A 13 1.95 14.42 -6.11
CA ILE A 13 1.34 14.09 -4.81
C ILE A 13 1.02 15.39 -4.07
N ALA A 14 1.93 16.38 -4.08
CA ALA A 14 1.67 17.70 -3.49
C ALA A 14 0.51 18.41 -4.20
N ALA A 15 0.43 18.35 -5.53
CA ALA A 15 -0.67 18.92 -6.30
C ALA A 15 -2.02 18.22 -6.01
N ALA A 16 -2.04 16.89 -5.89
CA ALA A 16 -3.24 16.14 -5.55
C ALA A 16 -3.73 16.43 -4.12
N ILE A 17 -2.81 16.60 -3.17
CA ILE A 17 -3.14 17.00 -1.80
C ILE A 17 -3.69 18.43 -1.77
N ALA A 18 -3.06 19.37 -2.48
CA ALA A 18 -3.55 20.75 -2.58
C ALA A 18 -4.94 20.82 -3.24
N ALA A 19 -5.17 20.06 -4.32
CA ALA A 19 -6.47 20.01 -5.00
C ALA A 19 -7.57 19.40 -4.13
N SER A 20 -7.27 18.34 -3.38
CA SER A 20 -8.25 17.73 -2.47
C SER A 20 -8.57 18.63 -1.28
N ALA A 21 -7.57 19.31 -0.70
CA ALA A 21 -7.79 20.33 0.34
C ALA A 21 -8.66 21.49 -0.17
N PHE A 22 -8.41 21.99 -1.38
CA PHE A 22 -9.20 23.07 -1.99
C PHE A 22 -10.66 22.65 -2.27
N ALA A 23 -10.89 21.42 -2.74
CA ALA A 23 -12.23 20.91 -2.98
C ALA A 23 -13.05 20.77 -1.68
N ILE A 24 -12.42 20.36 -0.58
CA ILE A 24 -13.06 20.29 0.74
C ILE A 24 -13.41 21.69 1.24
N TYR A 25 -12.46 22.63 1.17
CA TYR A 25 -12.69 24.02 1.58
C TYR A 25 -13.82 24.69 0.77
N SER A 26 -13.86 24.45 -0.54
CA SER A 26 -14.91 24.98 -1.42
C SER A 26 -16.31 24.40 -1.12
N LEU A 27 -16.38 23.13 -0.69
CA LEU A 27 -17.63 22.51 -0.27
C LEU A 27 -18.13 23.09 1.06
N GLU A 28 -17.22 23.41 1.98
CA GLU A 28 -17.56 24.07 3.25
C GLU A 28 -18.00 25.51 3.06
N GLU A 29 -17.38 26.25 2.13
CA GLU A 29 -17.78 27.63 1.79
C GLU A 29 -19.13 27.68 1.03
N ASN A 30 -19.44 26.64 0.24
CA ASN A 30 -20.72 26.51 -0.47
C ASN A 30 -21.83 25.81 0.35
N ALA A 31 -21.50 25.17 1.48
CA ALA A 31 -22.46 24.56 2.40
C ALA A 31 -23.36 25.58 3.13
N GLY A 32 -23.04 26.88 3.01
CA GLY A 32 -23.92 27.97 3.46
C GLY A 32 -25.11 28.27 2.55
N SER A 33 -25.22 27.71 1.32
CA SER A 33 -26.21 28.19 0.35
C SER A 33 -27.00 27.13 -0.45
N GLN A 34 -26.79 25.82 -0.30
CA GLN A 34 -27.53 24.81 -1.07
C GLN A 34 -28.37 23.85 -0.20
N TYR A 35 -29.39 24.42 0.44
CA TYR A 35 -30.56 23.67 0.88
C TYR A 35 -31.79 23.89 -0.01
N GLN A 36 -31.66 24.35 -1.26
CA GLN A 36 -32.76 24.27 -2.22
C GLN A 36 -32.25 24.16 -3.65
N THR A 37 -32.25 22.95 -4.22
CA THR A 37 -32.74 22.75 -5.59
C THR A 37 -33.06 21.28 -5.82
N LYS A 38 -34.33 21.07 -6.16
CA LYS A 38 -35.01 19.82 -6.46
C LYS A 38 -35.23 19.79 -7.97
N THR A 39 -34.55 18.93 -8.72
CA THR A 39 -34.90 18.57 -10.12
C THR A 39 -34.42 17.15 -10.40
N ARG A 40 -35.24 16.12 -10.16
CA ARG A 40 -36.18 15.50 -11.13
C ARG A 40 -35.51 15.08 -12.45
N GLY A 41 -35.13 13.79 -12.53
CA GLY A 41 -34.96 13.02 -13.76
C GLY A 41 -36.10 11.99 -13.93
N PRO A 42 -36.30 11.41 -15.12
CA PRO A 42 -37.62 11.34 -15.76
C PRO A 42 -38.43 10.07 -15.43
N VAL A 43 -39.65 10.28 -14.96
CA VAL A 43 -40.70 9.26 -14.81
C VAL A 43 -41.44 9.15 -16.15
N ARG A 44 -41.46 7.94 -16.74
CA ARG A 44 -42.34 7.59 -17.86
C ARG A 44 -43.75 7.25 -17.39
N PRO A 45 -44.79 7.41 -18.23
CA PRO A 45 -46.16 7.65 -17.78
C PRO A 45 -46.99 6.39 -17.56
N ALA A 46 -47.86 6.52 -16.55
CA ALA A 46 -49.17 5.91 -16.32
C ALA A 46 -49.66 4.77 -17.23
N GLU A 47 -50.00 3.64 -16.59
CA GLU A 47 -51.21 2.90 -16.92
C GLU A 47 -51.85 2.39 -15.62
N ALA A 48 -52.97 3.01 -15.26
CA ALA A 48 -53.76 2.69 -14.08
C ALA A 48 -54.89 1.74 -14.50
N ALA A 49 -54.82 0.48 -14.06
CA ALA A 49 -55.93 -0.47 -14.13
C ALA A 49 -56.62 -0.54 -12.75
N PRO A 50 -57.97 -0.38 -12.67
CA PRO A 50 -58.68 -0.31 -11.40
C PRO A 50 -59.12 -1.71 -10.95
N THR A 51 -58.40 -2.33 -10.04
CA THR A 51 -58.85 -3.59 -9.43
C THR A 51 -59.79 -3.31 -8.27
N LYS A 52 -61.08 -3.44 -8.59
CA LYS A 52 -62.24 -3.40 -7.70
C LYS A 52 -62.03 -4.31 -6.49
N ARG A 53 -62.20 -3.77 -5.27
CA ARG A 53 -62.47 -4.57 -4.07
C ARG A 53 -63.80 -5.32 -4.28
N PRO A 54 -63.90 -6.62 -3.97
CA PRO A 54 -65.20 -7.26 -3.82
C PRO A 54 -65.86 -6.76 -2.53
N PRO A 55 -67.15 -6.36 -2.55
CA PRO A 55 -67.90 -6.13 -1.33
C PRO A 55 -68.22 -7.48 -0.69
N MET A 56 -67.83 -7.65 0.58
CA MET A 56 -68.29 -8.76 1.41
C MET A 56 -69.80 -8.61 1.66
N PRO A 57 -70.59 -9.69 1.54
CA PRO A 57 -72.02 -9.64 1.80
C PRO A 57 -72.30 -9.46 3.29
N ASN A 58 -73.18 -8.52 3.61
CA ASN A 58 -73.80 -8.35 4.93
C ASN A 58 -74.58 -9.63 5.29
N GLY A 59 -73.95 -10.51 6.07
CA GLY A 59 -74.61 -11.60 6.77
C GLY A 59 -74.75 -11.25 8.24
N LYS A 60 -75.89 -10.67 8.63
CA LYS A 60 -76.33 -10.67 10.02
C LYS A 60 -76.69 -12.11 10.38
N MET A 61 -75.79 -12.81 11.08
CA MET A 61 -76.12 -14.05 11.78
C MET A 61 -75.89 -13.79 13.27
N SER A 62 -77.00 -13.71 14.00
CA SER A 62 -77.05 -13.77 15.45
C SER A 62 -76.35 -15.04 15.93
N PRO A 63 -75.51 -15.02 16.99
CA PRO A 63 -75.08 -16.26 17.59
C PRO A 63 -76.25 -16.79 18.44
N ALA A 64 -76.95 -17.79 17.91
CA ALA A 64 -77.69 -18.71 18.76
C ALA A 64 -76.66 -19.40 19.67
N ILE A 65 -76.80 -19.20 20.98
CA ILE A 65 -76.00 -19.88 22.00
C ILE A 65 -76.41 -21.34 21.98
N THR A 66 -75.72 -22.14 21.16
CA THR A 66 -75.74 -23.59 21.30
C THR A 66 -74.75 -23.94 22.40
N THR A 67 -75.27 -24.34 23.55
CA THR A 67 -74.48 -24.89 24.66
C THR A 67 -73.85 -26.21 24.21
N ILE A 68 -72.57 -26.17 23.83
CA ILE A 68 -71.78 -27.36 23.52
C ILE A 68 -70.94 -27.68 24.76
N THR A 69 -70.95 -28.96 25.15
CA THR A 69 -70.31 -29.52 26.34
C THR A 69 -68.79 -29.25 26.40
N PRO A 70 -68.21 -29.02 27.59
CA PRO A 70 -66.84 -28.54 27.77
C PRO A 70 -65.74 -29.51 27.26
N ALA A 71 -66.01 -30.82 27.19
CA ALA A 71 -65.01 -31.83 26.83
C ALA A 71 -64.53 -31.80 25.36
N ALA A 72 -65.27 -31.17 24.45
CA ALA A 72 -64.91 -31.10 23.02
C ALA A 72 -64.03 -29.89 22.67
N ASN A 73 -64.13 -28.79 23.43
CA ASN A 73 -63.36 -27.56 23.21
C ASN A 73 -61.87 -27.74 23.55
N ASP A 74 -61.56 -28.52 24.58
CA ASP A 74 -60.19 -28.75 25.03
C ASP A 74 -59.34 -29.50 23.98
N LYS A 75 -59.96 -30.36 23.16
CA LYS A 75 -59.28 -31.07 22.07
C LYS A 75 -58.96 -30.15 20.89
N ILE A 76 -59.92 -29.31 20.48
CA ILE A 76 -59.76 -28.39 19.35
C ILE A 76 -58.74 -27.29 19.66
N GLN A 77 -58.79 -26.70 20.87
CA GLN A 77 -57.80 -25.69 21.28
C GLN A 77 -56.39 -26.27 21.41
N ASN A 78 -56.24 -27.50 21.90
CA ASN A 78 -54.94 -28.17 21.95
C ASN A 78 -54.38 -28.50 20.57
N GLU A 79 -55.21 -28.91 19.60
CA GLU A 79 -54.76 -29.14 18.22
C GLU A 79 -54.36 -27.84 17.51
N ILE A 80 -55.10 -26.76 17.68
CA ILE A 80 -54.76 -25.44 17.13
C ILE A 80 -53.45 -24.93 17.76
N SER A 81 -53.30 -25.05 19.09
CA SER A 81 -52.07 -24.66 19.79
C SER A 81 -50.86 -25.53 19.41
N ARG A 82 -51.06 -26.83 19.17
CA ARG A 82 -50.00 -27.72 18.65
C ARG A 82 -49.67 -27.41 17.19
N GLY A 83 -50.67 -27.03 16.38
CA GLY A 83 -50.49 -26.58 15.00
C GLY A 83 -49.70 -25.28 14.92
N ASN A 84 -50.03 -24.28 15.76
CA ASN A 84 -49.34 -23.00 15.82
C ASN A 84 -47.90 -23.15 16.28
N ARG A 85 -47.65 -23.92 17.35
CA ARG A 85 -46.28 -24.26 17.79
C ARG A 85 -45.46 -24.97 16.71
N LYS A 86 -46.08 -25.87 15.94
CA LYS A 86 -45.41 -26.52 14.80
C LYS A 86 -45.11 -25.55 13.66
N ALA A 87 -45.98 -24.57 13.41
CA ALA A 87 -45.78 -23.54 12.39
C ALA A 87 -44.69 -22.54 12.81
N GLU A 88 -44.71 -22.08 14.06
CA GLU A 88 -43.67 -21.25 14.69
C GLU A 88 -42.30 -21.96 14.62
N ASN A 89 -42.23 -23.25 15.00
CA ASN A 89 -40.98 -24.03 14.88
C ASN A 89 -40.45 -24.14 13.45
N LYS A 90 -41.33 -24.17 12.43
CA LYS A 90 -40.93 -24.17 11.01
C LYS A 90 -40.43 -22.80 10.56
N ALA A 91 -41.05 -21.72 11.03
CA ALA A 91 -40.61 -20.36 10.76
C ALA A 91 -39.22 -20.11 11.37
N ASP A 92 -39.00 -20.50 12.62
CA ASP A 92 -37.70 -20.39 13.30
C ASP A 92 -36.61 -21.20 12.60
N ALA A 93 -36.93 -22.41 12.15
CA ALA A 93 -35.99 -23.24 11.39
C ALA A 93 -35.61 -22.58 10.06
N TRP A 94 -36.57 -21.95 9.38
CA TRP A 94 -36.33 -21.20 8.15
C TRP A 94 -35.50 -19.94 8.41
N GLU A 95 -35.82 -19.15 9.45
CA GLU A 95 -35.08 -17.96 9.84
C GLU A 95 -33.62 -18.31 10.15
N LYS A 96 -33.39 -19.37 10.94
CA LYS A 96 -32.05 -19.87 11.24
C LYS A 96 -31.31 -20.29 9.98
N ALA A 97 -31.98 -20.98 9.05
CA ALA A 97 -31.37 -21.38 7.78
C ALA A 97 -31.01 -20.18 6.89
N GLN A 98 -31.85 -19.14 6.83
CA GLN A 98 -31.53 -17.92 6.07
C GLN A 98 -30.42 -17.12 6.73
N THR A 99 -30.46 -16.96 8.05
CA THR A 99 -29.41 -16.29 8.82
C THR A 99 -28.06 -16.98 8.63
N ALA A 100 -28.03 -18.32 8.66
CA ALA A 100 -26.81 -19.08 8.40
C ALA A 100 -26.27 -18.87 6.97
N LYS A 101 -27.14 -18.80 5.95
CA LYS A 101 -26.74 -18.48 4.57
C LYS A 101 -26.14 -17.09 4.46
N ILE A 102 -26.74 -16.09 5.11
CA ILE A 102 -26.25 -14.71 5.13
C ILE A 102 -24.88 -14.66 5.78
N ARG A 103 -24.74 -15.23 6.99
CA ARG A 103 -23.45 -15.28 7.71
C ARG A 103 -22.36 -15.91 6.86
N LYS A 104 -22.62 -17.08 6.28
CA LYS A 104 -21.66 -17.77 5.41
C LYS A 104 -21.16 -16.89 4.26
N ARG A 105 -22.07 -16.20 3.56
CA ARG A 105 -21.69 -15.28 2.46
C ARG A 105 -20.82 -14.13 2.96
N HIS A 106 -21.14 -13.55 4.11
CA HIS A 106 -20.34 -12.48 4.70
C HIS A 106 -18.97 -12.98 5.15
N ASP A 107 -18.89 -14.16 5.76
CA ASP A 107 -17.63 -14.77 6.18
C ASP A 107 -16.72 -15.06 4.98
N GLU A 108 -17.28 -15.55 3.87
CA GLU A 108 -16.57 -15.74 2.60
C GLU A 108 -16.05 -14.42 2.03
N LEU A 109 -16.88 -13.37 2.01
CA LEU A 109 -16.49 -12.03 1.55
C LEU A 109 -15.38 -11.42 2.41
N LEU A 110 -15.49 -11.51 3.73
CA LEU A 110 -14.48 -11.00 4.67
C LEU A 110 -13.16 -11.75 4.52
N SER A 111 -13.23 -13.07 4.33
CA SER A 111 -12.04 -13.90 4.07
C SER A 111 -11.34 -13.46 2.77
N ALA A 112 -12.11 -13.22 1.70
CA ALA A 112 -11.57 -12.75 0.43
C ALA A 112 -10.94 -11.34 0.54
N LEU A 113 -11.60 -10.43 1.27
CA LEU A 113 -11.10 -9.08 1.52
C LEU A 113 -9.78 -9.10 2.29
N LEU A 114 -9.71 -9.89 3.36
CA LEU A 114 -8.52 -10.03 4.19
C LEU A 114 -7.35 -10.65 3.40
N ALA A 115 -7.63 -11.67 2.59
CA ALA A 115 -6.63 -12.29 1.72
C ALA A 115 -6.07 -11.26 0.72
N TRP A 116 -6.93 -10.48 0.09
CA TRP A 116 -6.52 -9.42 -0.83
C TRP A 116 -5.70 -8.33 -0.13
N GLU A 117 -6.11 -7.88 1.05
CA GLU A 117 -5.37 -6.90 1.85
C GLU A 117 -3.96 -7.40 2.19
N ASN A 118 -3.87 -8.66 2.64
CA ASN A 118 -2.59 -9.28 2.97
C ASN A 118 -1.68 -9.41 1.75
N GLU A 119 -2.24 -9.79 0.60
CA GLU A 119 -1.48 -9.86 -0.66
C GLU A 119 -0.91 -8.49 -1.04
N LYS A 120 -1.73 -7.43 -0.97
CA LYS A 120 -1.25 -6.06 -1.26
C LYS A 120 -0.18 -5.59 -0.30
N LYS A 121 -0.34 -5.88 1.00
CA LYS A 121 0.70 -5.57 2.02
C LYS A 121 1.98 -6.35 1.75
N MET A 122 1.89 -7.63 1.36
CA MET A 122 3.05 -8.46 1.05
C MET A 122 3.81 -7.92 -0.17
N ILE A 123 3.11 -7.57 -1.26
CA ILE A 123 3.71 -6.96 -2.45
C ILE A 123 4.43 -5.66 -2.08
N ALA A 124 3.79 -4.78 -1.31
CA ALA A 124 4.39 -3.51 -0.89
C ALA A 124 5.66 -3.73 -0.05
N LYS A 125 5.63 -4.67 0.92
CA LYS A 125 6.80 -5.05 1.72
C LYS A 125 7.92 -5.58 0.84
N GLN A 126 7.61 -6.47 -0.11
CA GLN A 126 8.61 -7.05 -1.00
C GLN A 126 9.26 -5.99 -1.91
N GLN A 127 8.48 -5.02 -2.40
CA GLN A 127 9.00 -3.93 -3.21
C GLN A 127 9.96 -3.04 -2.42
N MET A 128 9.59 -2.69 -1.18
CA MET A 128 10.47 -1.93 -0.29
C MET A 128 11.78 -2.68 -0.02
N GLU A 129 11.70 -3.97 0.29
CA GLU A 129 12.89 -4.79 0.56
C GLU A 129 13.80 -4.90 -0.67
N ARG A 130 13.23 -5.04 -1.87
CA ARG A 130 14.02 -5.02 -3.12
C ARG A 130 14.76 -3.69 -3.30
N ARG A 131 14.10 -2.56 -3.09
CA ARG A 131 14.73 -1.22 -3.19
C ARG A 131 15.84 -1.04 -2.17
N LYS A 132 15.61 -1.45 -0.92
CA LYS A 132 16.62 -1.42 0.15
C LYS A 132 17.87 -2.22 -0.23
N ASN A 133 17.69 -3.45 -0.71
CA ASN A 133 18.80 -4.30 -1.13
C ASN A 133 19.59 -3.72 -2.32
N GLN A 134 18.90 -3.09 -3.28
CA GLN A 134 19.56 -2.40 -4.39
C GLN A 134 20.42 -1.22 -3.92
N LEU A 135 19.88 -0.40 -3.00
CA LEU A 135 20.61 0.73 -2.41
C LEU A 135 21.82 0.25 -1.62
N GLU A 136 21.67 -0.79 -0.80
CA GLU A 136 22.78 -1.35 -0.03
C GLU A 136 23.90 -1.88 -0.96
N LEU A 137 23.52 -2.58 -2.03
CA LEU A 137 24.48 -3.07 -3.03
C LEU A 137 25.19 -1.92 -3.76
N ALA A 138 24.46 -0.86 -4.13
CA ALA A 138 25.02 0.33 -4.76
C ALA A 138 26.02 1.04 -3.82
N MET A 139 25.66 1.19 -2.53
CA MET A 139 26.51 1.77 -1.51
C MET A 139 27.79 0.94 -1.32
N LYS A 140 27.69 -0.39 -1.24
CA LYS A 140 28.86 -1.29 -1.12
C LYS A 140 29.80 -1.15 -2.32
N ARG A 141 29.25 -1.11 -3.54
CA ARG A 141 30.05 -0.92 -4.78
C ARG A 141 30.74 0.44 -4.80
N ASN A 142 30.04 1.51 -4.43
CA ASN A 142 30.61 2.85 -4.38
C ASN A 142 31.75 2.94 -3.35
N LEU A 143 31.55 2.38 -2.16
CA LEU A 143 32.57 2.32 -1.12
C LEU A 143 33.80 1.54 -1.57
N GLN A 144 33.62 0.41 -2.25
CA GLN A 144 34.75 -0.36 -2.79
C GLN A 144 35.51 0.43 -3.85
N HIS A 145 34.80 1.10 -4.75
CA HIS A 145 35.41 1.96 -5.76
C HIS A 145 36.22 3.10 -5.12
N TYR A 146 35.69 3.74 -4.08
CA TYR A 146 36.40 4.75 -3.31
C TYR A 146 37.69 4.21 -2.68
N LYS A 147 37.62 3.05 -2.00
CA LYS A 147 38.80 2.38 -1.42
C LYS A 147 39.85 2.05 -2.48
N ASN A 148 39.43 1.54 -3.64
CA ASN A 148 40.33 1.25 -4.76
C ASN A 148 41.02 2.52 -5.28
N LYS A 149 40.29 3.65 -5.36
CA LYS A 149 40.84 4.93 -5.79
C LYS A 149 41.91 5.43 -4.82
N LEU A 150 41.66 5.34 -3.50
CA LEU A 150 42.66 5.67 -2.48
C LEU A 150 43.90 4.78 -2.60
N ALA A 151 43.73 3.46 -2.70
CA ALA A 151 44.83 2.53 -2.84
C ALA A 151 45.70 2.83 -4.08
N ARG A 152 45.07 3.19 -5.21
CA ARG A 152 45.78 3.59 -6.43
C ARG A 152 46.58 4.88 -6.24
N ILE A 153 46.00 5.88 -5.59
CA ILE A 153 46.70 7.14 -5.27
C ILE A 153 47.92 6.84 -4.39
N ASP A 154 47.74 6.03 -3.35
CA ASP A 154 48.82 5.63 -2.45
C ASP A 154 49.94 4.89 -3.17
N GLN A 155 49.62 3.96 -4.07
CA GLN A 155 50.61 3.24 -4.87
C GLN A 155 51.42 4.18 -5.77
N ILE A 156 50.74 5.10 -6.47
CA ILE A 156 51.40 6.10 -7.32
C ILE A 156 52.31 7.00 -6.48
N ALA A 157 51.81 7.52 -5.36
CA ALA A 157 52.57 8.39 -4.48
C ALA A 157 53.79 7.68 -3.87
N LYS A 158 53.63 6.41 -3.46
CA LYS A 158 54.74 5.57 -2.98
C LYS A 158 55.79 5.40 -4.07
N GLY A 159 55.38 5.03 -5.29
CA GLY A 159 56.29 4.88 -6.43
C GLY A 159 57.05 6.17 -6.76
N ALA A 160 56.36 7.31 -6.78
CA ALA A 160 56.98 8.61 -7.03
C ALA A 160 58.00 9.00 -5.95
N ARG A 161 57.68 8.76 -4.66
CA ARG A 161 58.62 9.01 -3.55
C ARG A 161 59.85 8.10 -3.63
N THR A 162 59.67 6.82 -3.96
CA THR A 162 60.78 5.88 -4.13
C THR A 162 61.72 6.34 -5.25
N GLN A 163 61.18 6.69 -6.42
CA GLN A 163 62.00 7.19 -7.54
C GLN A 163 62.74 8.48 -7.19
N ALA A 164 62.08 9.41 -6.49
CA ALA A 164 62.72 10.66 -6.05
C ALA A 164 63.87 10.40 -5.07
N GLU A 165 63.68 9.46 -4.14
CA GLU A 165 64.69 9.07 -3.15
C GLU A 165 65.88 8.33 -3.79
N GLU A 166 65.62 7.45 -4.76
CA GLU A 166 66.67 6.79 -5.55
C GLU A 166 67.53 7.80 -6.32
N LYS A 167 66.88 8.79 -6.96
CA LYS A 167 67.58 9.87 -7.65
C LYS A 167 68.43 10.70 -6.69
N ARG A 168 67.88 11.08 -5.53
CA ARG A 168 68.63 11.79 -4.46
C ARG A 168 69.87 11.00 -4.05
N ARG A 169 69.72 9.69 -3.76
CA ARG A 169 70.84 8.82 -3.37
C ARG A 169 71.91 8.71 -4.45
N TYR A 170 71.51 8.61 -5.72
CA TYR A 170 72.42 8.56 -6.85
C TYR A 170 73.24 9.86 -6.95
N GLU A 171 72.59 11.02 -6.92
CA GLU A 171 73.27 12.32 -6.98
C GLU A 171 74.22 12.53 -5.78
N GLU A 172 73.79 12.19 -4.57
CA GLU A 172 74.63 12.20 -3.37
C GLU A 172 75.83 11.26 -3.50
N SER A 173 75.68 10.10 -4.14
CA SER A 173 76.78 9.16 -4.36
C SER A 173 77.85 9.74 -5.29
N ILE A 174 77.45 10.44 -6.36
CA ILE A 174 78.39 11.12 -7.28
C ILE A 174 79.17 12.20 -6.54
N VAL A 175 78.49 13.00 -5.71
CA VAL A 175 79.14 14.05 -4.91
C VAL A 175 80.13 13.44 -3.92
N LYS A 176 79.73 12.35 -3.26
CA LYS A 176 80.60 11.64 -2.31
C LYS A 176 81.83 11.04 -2.99
N GLU A 177 81.69 10.45 -4.17
CA GLU A 177 82.80 9.93 -4.97
C GLU A 177 83.80 11.04 -5.34
N LYS A 178 83.30 12.19 -5.84
CA LYS A 178 84.14 13.36 -6.14
C LYS A 178 84.85 13.87 -4.90
N SER A 179 84.16 13.96 -3.76
CA SER A 179 84.75 14.38 -2.49
C SER A 179 85.87 13.43 -2.04
N ASN A 180 85.66 12.11 -2.17
CA ASN A 180 86.67 11.11 -1.83
C ASN A 180 87.91 11.26 -2.72
N LYS A 181 87.72 11.46 -4.03
CA LYS A 181 88.84 11.69 -4.97
C LYS A 181 89.67 12.91 -4.58
N ILE A 182 89.02 14.02 -4.21
CA ILE A 182 89.72 15.23 -3.73
C ILE A 182 90.49 14.93 -2.44
N ARG A 183 89.90 14.21 -1.48
CA ARG A 183 90.57 13.83 -0.23
C ARG A 183 91.79 12.94 -0.46
N SER A 184 91.77 12.08 -1.48
CA SER A 184 92.89 11.20 -1.85
C SER A 184 93.98 11.91 -2.67
N THR A 185 93.64 12.79 -3.62
CA THR A 185 94.61 13.42 -4.52
C THR A 185 95.07 14.81 -4.04
N GLY A 186 94.33 15.46 -3.14
CA GLY A 186 94.65 16.78 -2.60
C GLY A 186 94.34 17.95 -3.55
N SER A 187 93.78 17.72 -4.73
CA SER A 187 93.41 18.78 -5.69
C SER A 187 91.99 18.60 -6.24
N VAL A 188 91.32 19.73 -6.50
CA VAL A 188 89.99 19.76 -7.11
C VAL A 188 90.16 19.78 -8.63
N SER A 189 89.52 18.85 -9.33
CA SER A 189 89.52 18.86 -10.80
C SER A 189 88.67 20.03 -11.31
N VAL A 190 89.32 21.12 -11.70
CA VAL A 190 88.66 22.29 -12.30
C VAL A 190 88.47 22.04 -13.79
N LYS A 191 87.23 22.07 -14.28
CA LYS A 191 86.94 22.06 -15.72
C LYS A 191 87.09 23.50 -16.24
N CYS A 192 88.09 23.81 -17.08
CA CYS A 192 88.12 25.14 -17.74
C CYS A 192 86.95 25.22 -18.71
N TYR A 193 86.07 26.20 -18.53
CA TYR A 193 85.18 26.69 -19.57
C TYR A 193 85.85 27.91 -20.19
N CYS A 194 86.77 27.66 -21.10
CA CYS A 194 87.43 28.68 -21.88
C CYS A 194 86.52 28.92 -23.12
N PHE A 195 85.97 30.14 -23.28
CA PHE A 195 85.09 30.58 -24.38
C PHE A 195 85.87 30.98 -25.63
#